data_AF-A0A3A4WPN4-F1
#
_entry.id   AF-A0A3A4WPN4-F1
#
_cell.length_a   1.000
_cell.length_b   1.000
_cell.length_c   1.000
_cell.angle_alpha   90.00
_cell.angle_beta   90.00
_cell.angle_gamma   90.00
#
_symmetry.space_group_name_H-M   'P 1'
#
loop_
_entity.id
_entity.type
_entity.pdbx_description
1 polymer ?
#
loop_
_entity_poly.entity_id
_entity_poly.type
_entity_poly.pdbx_seq_one_letter_code
_entity_poly.pdbx_strand_id
1 'polypeptide(L)'
;MEREPMLRRKTAISYKTEEKTVVRGFNLSDMAEEGYSFCDALFVLFQGRIPAENEEKMLQYETAEFMEHSMSPSAASAFGVISGRPNLPAAVAASVMTFGSAHGPGAAHGYMMHKYIERARAEGKSLEEMGKILVDEYMDAGLAVMGLGQPQHLDGDPRAEPTHIKHEELGLDGVYLQLQRSIEKHFNERRKKEGRSYVAVNMIGAGNTALAELGFSPNAAWCIGCVCRGFSCAAHALFQMKKGRAWAASKREPMVQMLDLSMIKYVGPADRPVPTQEERQEYARKQKEEGEYKQWVI
;
A
#
# COMPACT_ATOMS: atom_id res chain seq x y z
N MET A 1 41.45 22.04 12.89
CA MET A 1 40.91 22.19 11.52
C MET A 1 39.40 22.24 11.66
N GLU A 2 38.78 23.40 11.53
CA GLU A 2 37.31 23.50 11.56
C GLU A 2 36.75 22.71 10.38
N ARG A 3 36.00 21.65 10.66
CA ARG A 3 35.32 20.86 9.64
C ARG A 3 33.97 21.49 9.40
N GLU A 4 33.79 22.11 8.24
CA GLU A 4 32.47 22.51 7.78
C GLU A 4 31.67 21.30 7.24
N PRO A 5 30.35 21.25 7.46
CA PRO A 5 29.52 20.20 6.91
C PRO A 5 29.46 20.28 5.37
N MET A 6 29.73 19.15 4.69
CA MET A 6 29.64 19.05 3.22
C MET A 6 28.25 19.36 2.66
N LEU A 7 27.19 19.17 3.45
CA LEU A 7 25.80 19.41 3.07
C LEU A 7 25.08 20.12 4.20
N ARG A 8 24.59 21.33 3.94
CA ARG A 8 23.69 22.04 4.86
C ARG A 8 22.25 21.68 4.51
N ARG A 9 21.55 21.00 5.43
CA ARG A 9 20.13 20.65 5.29
C ARG A 9 19.35 21.13 6.51
N LYS A 10 18.09 21.49 6.31
CA LYS A 10 17.15 21.82 7.37
C LYS A 10 16.16 20.67 7.52
N THR A 11 15.81 20.33 8.75
CA THR A 11 14.78 19.34 9.08
C THR A 11 14.00 19.82 10.30
N ALA A 12 12.72 19.47 10.33
CA ALA A 12 11.83 19.67 11.48
C ALA A 12 11.42 18.32 12.10
N ILE A 13 12.09 17.23 11.74
CA ILE A 13 11.74 15.86 12.18
C ILE A 13 12.52 15.47 13.44
N SER A 14 13.84 15.51 13.40
CA SER A 14 14.68 15.05 14.51
C SER A 14 16.06 15.67 14.52
N TYR A 15 16.68 15.64 15.70
CA TYR A 15 18.11 15.91 15.91
C TYR A 15 18.65 15.01 17.02
N LYS A 16 19.97 14.87 17.11
CA LYS A 16 20.63 14.20 18.23
C LYS A 16 21.81 15.01 18.74
N THR A 17 22.11 14.84 20.01
CA THR A 17 23.30 15.36 20.69
C THR A 17 24.03 14.18 21.34
N GLU A 18 25.08 14.45 22.12
CA GLU A 18 25.73 13.41 22.92
C GLU A 18 24.80 12.84 24.01
N GLU A 19 23.82 13.62 24.48
CA GLU A 19 22.97 13.27 25.63
C GLU A 19 21.59 12.74 25.24
N LYS A 20 21.05 13.18 24.09
CA LYS A 20 19.65 12.88 23.72
C LYS A 20 19.42 12.74 22.23
N THR A 21 18.38 11.97 21.90
CA THR A 21 17.79 11.90 20.56
C THR A 21 16.38 12.48 20.61
N VAL A 22 16.12 13.52 19.85
CA VAL A 22 14.85 14.25 19.87
C VAL A 22 14.09 14.01 18.58
N VAL A 23 12.81 13.65 18.71
CA VAL A 23 11.84 13.53 17.63
C VAL A 23 10.73 14.57 17.85
N ARG A 24 10.55 15.48 16.89
CA ARG A 24 9.51 16.52 16.91
C ARG A 24 9.44 17.33 18.21
N GLY A 25 10.57 17.52 18.87
CA GLY A 25 10.66 18.26 20.14
C GLY A 25 10.63 17.39 21.40
N PHE A 26 10.28 16.10 21.30
CA PHE A 26 10.26 15.16 22.41
C PHE A 26 11.54 14.32 22.43
N ASN A 27 12.17 14.16 23.60
CA ASN A 27 13.27 13.23 23.77
C ASN A 27 12.73 11.80 23.70
N LEU A 28 13.26 10.99 22.78
CA LEU A 28 12.76 9.65 22.51
C LEU A 28 12.96 8.69 23.69
N SER A 29 14.03 8.86 24.46
CA SER A 29 14.26 8.07 25.68
C SER A 29 13.23 8.42 26.75
N ASP A 30 12.97 9.71 26.97
CA ASP A 30 11.96 10.16 27.93
C ASP A 30 10.57 9.64 27.54
N MET A 31 10.23 9.65 26.24
CA MET A 31 8.97 9.05 25.78
C MET A 31 8.86 7.56 26.15
N ALA A 32 9.95 6.80 25.99
CA ALA A 32 9.95 5.38 26.33
C ALA A 32 9.81 5.13 27.84
N GLU A 33 10.49 5.93 28.67
CA GLU A 33 10.41 5.83 30.14
C GLU A 33 9.03 6.26 30.67
N GLU A 34 8.37 7.24 30.05
CA GLU A 34 7.00 7.64 30.36
C GLU A 34 5.94 6.63 29.86
N GLY A 35 6.36 5.56 29.18
CA GLY A 35 5.49 4.46 28.76
C GLY A 35 4.76 4.67 27.43
N TYR A 36 5.17 5.64 26.61
CA TYR A 36 4.62 5.80 25.27
C TYR A 36 5.00 4.62 24.36
N SER A 37 4.02 4.17 23.58
CA SER A 37 4.10 3.00 22.72
C SER A 37 4.88 3.26 21.41
N PHE A 38 5.10 2.20 20.65
CA PHE A 38 5.59 2.32 19.28
C PHE A 38 4.63 3.15 18.40
N CYS A 39 3.33 2.99 18.57
CA CYS A 39 2.31 3.72 17.81
C CYS A 39 2.28 5.20 18.22
N ASP A 40 2.49 5.53 19.49
CA ASP A 40 2.66 6.92 19.94
C ASP A 40 3.85 7.60 19.25
N ALA A 41 5.01 6.95 19.25
CA ALA A 41 6.21 7.48 18.60
C ALA A 41 6.04 7.61 17.07
N LEU A 42 5.35 6.64 16.44
CA LEU A 42 4.98 6.70 15.03
C LEU A 42 4.05 7.89 14.74
N PHE A 43 3.03 8.09 15.57
CA PHE A 43 2.11 9.22 15.46
C PHE A 43 2.87 10.54 15.55
N VAL A 44 3.72 10.69 16.57
CA VAL A 44 4.57 11.88 16.76
C VAL A 44 5.42 12.14 15.52
N LEU A 45 6.09 11.14 14.93
CA LEU A 45 6.95 11.34 13.74
C LEU A 45 6.24 12.08 12.61
N PHE A 46 4.99 11.70 12.32
CA PHE A 46 4.20 12.25 11.23
C PHE A 46 3.43 13.50 11.62
N GLN A 47 2.84 13.54 12.83
CA GLN A 47 1.91 14.60 13.26
C GLN A 47 2.57 15.70 14.10
N GLY A 48 3.73 15.43 14.70
CA GLY A 48 4.45 16.40 15.52
C GLY A 48 3.83 16.68 16.89
N ARG A 49 2.88 15.83 17.34
CA ARG A 49 2.22 15.93 18.66
C ARG A 49 2.00 14.54 19.25
N ILE A 50 1.82 14.47 20.55
CA ILE A 50 1.36 13.26 21.26
C ILE A 50 -0.10 12.98 20.82
N PRO A 51 -0.46 11.73 20.48
CA PRO A 51 -1.85 11.37 20.19
C PRO A 51 -2.70 11.36 21.45
N ALA A 52 -4.01 11.52 21.29
CA ALA A 52 -4.96 11.12 22.32
C ALA A 52 -5.03 9.59 22.41
N GLU A 53 -5.49 9.07 23.55
CA GLU A 53 -5.55 7.61 23.79
C GLU A 53 -6.40 6.86 22.74
N ASN A 54 -7.50 7.47 22.27
CA ASN A 54 -8.33 6.89 21.22
C ASN A 54 -7.64 6.91 19.84
N GLU A 55 -6.85 7.94 19.55
CA GLU A 55 -6.07 8.03 18.31
C GLU A 55 -4.98 6.96 18.25
N GLU A 56 -4.26 6.74 19.36
CA GLU A 56 -3.25 5.69 19.48
C GLU A 56 -3.88 4.31 19.28
N LYS A 57 -5.00 4.03 19.97
CA LYS A 57 -5.72 2.76 19.85
C LYS A 57 -6.18 2.48 18.43
N MET A 58 -6.66 3.50 17.72
CA MET A 58 -7.08 3.33 16.33
C MET A 58 -5.89 3.09 15.40
N LEU A 59 -4.78 3.81 15.58
CA LEU A 59 -3.55 3.58 14.82
C LEU A 59 -3.00 2.16 15.07
N GLN A 60 -3.01 1.71 16.32
CA GLN A 60 -2.63 0.35 16.69
C GLN A 60 -3.53 -0.69 16.01
N TYR A 61 -4.86 -0.48 16.04
CA TYR A 61 -5.83 -1.37 15.43
C TYR A 61 -5.62 -1.49 13.91
N GLU A 62 -5.58 -0.36 13.20
CA GLU A 62 -5.41 -0.33 11.75
C GLU A 62 -4.06 -0.94 11.31
N THR A 63 -2.96 -0.58 11.99
CA THR A 63 -1.65 -1.13 11.64
C THR A 63 -1.52 -2.62 11.96
N ALA A 64 -2.27 -3.13 12.94
CA ALA A 64 -2.36 -4.56 13.21
C ALA A 64 -3.14 -5.30 12.13
N GLU A 65 -4.28 -4.78 11.68
CA GLU A 65 -5.06 -5.38 10.59
C GLU A 65 -4.32 -5.37 9.25
N PHE A 66 -3.53 -4.32 9.01
CA PHE A 66 -2.69 -4.20 7.81
C PHE A 66 -1.37 -4.97 7.90
N MET A 67 -1.01 -5.53 9.07
CA MET A 67 0.31 -6.11 9.32
C MET A 67 0.65 -7.24 8.35
N GLU A 68 -0.31 -8.08 7.96
CA GLU A 68 -0.06 -9.26 7.15
C GLU A 68 -1.19 -9.58 6.14
N HIS A 69 -0.79 -10.06 4.95
CA HIS A 69 -1.67 -10.36 3.83
C HIS A 69 -1.20 -11.58 2.98
N SER A 70 -0.68 -12.62 3.63
CA SER A 70 -0.22 -13.88 3.04
C SER A 70 0.69 -13.66 1.82
N MET A 71 0.63 -14.57 0.84
CA MET A 71 1.38 -14.54 -0.41
C MET A 71 0.92 -13.44 -1.39
N SER A 72 0.98 -12.21 -0.89
CA SER A 72 0.87 -10.95 -1.63
C SER A 72 2.12 -10.69 -2.48
N PRO A 73 2.08 -9.80 -3.50
CA PRO A 73 3.26 -9.43 -4.27
C PRO A 73 4.46 -9.04 -3.39
N SER A 74 4.23 -8.29 -2.30
CA SER A 74 5.27 -7.91 -1.34
C SER A 74 5.90 -9.12 -0.62
N ALA A 75 5.09 -10.08 -0.18
CA ALA A 75 5.61 -11.30 0.46
C ALA A 75 6.35 -12.19 -0.56
N ALA A 76 5.78 -12.37 -1.75
CA ALA A 76 6.40 -13.11 -2.85
C ALA A 76 7.76 -12.51 -3.24
N SER A 77 7.88 -11.18 -3.28
CA SER A 77 9.16 -10.50 -3.51
C SER A 77 10.17 -10.74 -2.39
N ALA A 78 9.77 -10.72 -1.12
CA ALA A 78 10.67 -11.09 -0.02
C ALA A 78 11.18 -12.54 -0.20
N PHE A 79 10.28 -13.49 -0.48
CA PHE A 79 10.60 -14.89 -0.72
C PHE A 79 11.55 -15.10 -1.91
N GLY A 80 11.26 -14.45 -3.04
CA GLY A 80 12.06 -14.56 -4.26
C GLY A 80 13.45 -13.98 -4.06
N VAL A 81 13.54 -12.75 -3.54
CA VAL A 81 14.82 -12.05 -3.36
C VAL A 81 15.71 -12.75 -2.34
N ILE A 82 15.18 -13.18 -1.19
CA ILE A 82 16.00 -13.84 -0.18
C ILE A 82 16.52 -15.22 -0.63
N SER A 83 15.85 -15.86 -1.60
CA SER A 83 16.30 -17.12 -2.20
C SER A 83 17.63 -16.98 -2.95
N GLY A 84 17.97 -15.76 -3.39
CA GLY A 84 19.29 -15.38 -3.92
C GLY A 84 20.36 -15.08 -2.87
N ARG A 85 20.02 -15.13 -1.57
CA ARG A 85 20.91 -14.88 -0.41
C ARG A 85 21.58 -13.49 -0.34
N PRO A 86 20.88 -12.37 -0.63
CA PRO A 86 21.40 -11.03 -0.31
C PRO A 86 21.37 -10.76 1.20
N ASN A 87 21.91 -9.62 1.62
CA ASN A 87 21.69 -9.11 2.98
C ASN A 87 20.18 -8.87 3.23
N LEU A 88 19.71 -9.20 4.44
CA LEU A 88 18.28 -9.19 4.81
C LEU A 88 17.50 -7.90 4.43
N PRO A 89 18.06 -6.68 4.59
CA PRO A 89 17.34 -5.46 4.19
C PRO A 89 16.96 -5.42 2.71
N ALA A 90 17.70 -6.10 1.83
CA ALA A 90 17.39 -6.16 0.41
C ALA A 90 16.03 -6.84 0.14
N ALA A 91 15.68 -7.87 0.91
CA ALA A 91 14.39 -8.54 0.78
C ALA A 91 13.24 -7.62 1.21
N VAL A 92 13.41 -6.88 2.32
CA VAL A 92 12.41 -5.92 2.81
C VAL A 92 12.24 -4.75 1.82
N ALA A 93 13.35 -4.22 1.29
CA ALA A 93 13.32 -3.18 0.26
C ALA A 93 12.58 -3.66 -1.00
N ALA A 94 12.86 -4.87 -1.48
CA ALA A 94 12.16 -5.46 -2.62
C ALA A 94 10.66 -5.61 -2.37
N SER A 95 10.26 -6.02 -1.16
CA SER A 95 8.85 -6.08 -0.78
C SER A 95 8.17 -4.71 -0.83
N VAL A 96 8.80 -3.68 -0.27
CA VAL A 96 8.26 -2.31 -0.25
C VAL A 96 8.15 -1.74 -1.67
N MET A 97 9.10 -2.07 -2.56
CA MET A 97 9.06 -1.65 -3.96
C MET A 97 7.91 -2.24 -4.77
N THR A 98 7.21 -3.27 -4.27
CA THR A 98 6.00 -3.78 -4.93
C THR A 98 4.78 -2.91 -4.71
N PHE A 99 4.83 -1.97 -3.77
CA PHE A 99 3.70 -1.10 -3.51
C PHE A 99 3.55 -0.04 -4.61
N GLY A 100 2.40 -0.07 -5.30
CA GLY A 100 2.03 0.80 -6.41
C GLY A 100 0.51 0.88 -6.56
N SER A 101 0.02 1.30 -7.74
CA SER A 101 -1.42 1.55 -7.94
C SER A 101 -2.33 0.36 -7.67
N ALA A 102 -1.88 -0.86 -7.97
CA ALA A 102 -2.67 -2.09 -7.86
C ALA A 102 -2.42 -2.89 -6.57
N HIS A 103 -1.28 -2.68 -5.91
CA HIS A 103 -0.91 -3.38 -4.67
C HIS A 103 -0.39 -2.35 -3.68
N GLY A 104 -1.09 -2.09 -2.59
CA GLY A 104 -0.65 -1.16 -1.57
C GLY A 104 -1.78 -0.46 -0.83
N PRO A 105 -1.45 0.46 0.10
CA PRO A 105 -2.43 1.09 0.98
C PRO A 105 -3.48 1.95 0.25
N GLY A 106 -3.21 2.38 -0.99
CA GLY A 106 -4.21 3.00 -1.86
C GLY A 106 -4.49 4.50 -1.58
N ALA A 107 -3.46 5.34 -1.59
CA ALA A 107 -3.56 6.79 -1.30
C ALA A 107 -4.62 7.54 -2.13
N ALA A 108 -4.94 7.04 -3.33
CA ALA A 108 -5.96 7.62 -4.21
C ALA A 108 -7.33 7.73 -3.53
N HIS A 109 -7.70 6.78 -2.67
CA HIS A 109 -8.95 6.83 -1.90
C HIS A 109 -8.97 8.03 -0.94
N GLY A 110 -7.90 8.24 -0.17
CA GLY A 110 -7.79 9.41 0.73
C GLY A 110 -7.83 10.75 -0.02
N TYR A 111 -7.20 10.83 -1.21
CA TYR A 111 -7.31 12.02 -2.06
C TYR A 111 -8.73 12.28 -2.55
N MET A 112 -9.44 11.20 -2.95
CA MET A 112 -10.84 11.28 -3.33
C MET A 112 -11.68 11.80 -2.16
N MET A 113 -11.56 11.21 -0.96
CA MET A 113 -12.33 11.66 0.21
C MET A 113 -12.08 13.14 0.52
N HIS A 114 -10.81 13.56 0.59
CA HIS A 114 -10.46 14.94 0.91
C HIS A 114 -11.05 15.92 -0.11
N LYS A 115 -10.97 15.61 -1.41
CA LYS A 115 -11.56 16.43 -2.48
C LYS A 115 -13.05 16.67 -2.25
N TYR A 116 -13.80 15.63 -1.93
CA TYR A 116 -15.26 15.73 -1.77
C TYR A 116 -15.67 16.35 -0.43
N ILE A 117 -14.91 16.14 0.65
CA ILE A 117 -15.13 16.84 1.93
C ILE A 117 -14.95 18.34 1.78
N GLU A 118 -13.87 18.79 1.11
CA GLU A 118 -13.67 20.23 0.87
C GLU A 118 -14.75 20.83 -0.04
N ARG A 119 -15.19 20.07 -1.06
CA ARG A 119 -16.32 20.48 -1.89
C ARG A 119 -17.62 20.60 -1.10
N ALA A 120 -17.89 19.67 -0.17
CA ALA A 120 -19.09 19.72 0.67
C ALA A 120 -19.12 21.00 1.51
N ARG A 121 -17.96 21.38 2.08
CA ARG A 121 -17.80 22.64 2.82
C ARG A 121 -18.02 23.87 1.94
N ALA A 122 -17.41 23.90 0.76
CA ALA A 122 -17.51 25.02 -0.16
C ALA A 122 -18.94 25.24 -0.70
N GLU A 123 -19.67 24.14 -0.95
CA GLU A 123 -21.03 24.18 -1.49
C GLU A 123 -22.13 24.20 -0.40
N GLY A 124 -21.76 24.10 0.88
CA GLY A 124 -22.71 24.02 1.99
C GLY A 124 -23.59 22.76 1.97
N LYS A 125 -23.05 21.65 1.46
CA LYS A 125 -23.75 20.36 1.35
C LYS A 125 -23.43 19.46 2.53
N SER A 126 -24.40 18.64 2.93
CA SER A 126 -24.14 17.56 3.88
C SER A 126 -23.22 16.50 3.28
N LEU A 127 -22.51 15.75 4.14
CA LEU A 127 -21.70 14.62 3.69
C LEU A 127 -22.55 13.51 3.09
N GLU A 128 -23.82 13.39 3.52
CA GLU A 128 -24.79 12.47 2.91
C GLU A 128 -25.07 12.84 1.45
N GLU A 129 -25.39 14.10 1.18
CA GLU A 129 -25.58 14.57 -0.20
C GLU A 129 -24.30 14.42 -1.03
N MET A 130 -23.15 14.69 -0.42
CA MET A 130 -21.87 14.62 -1.13
C MET A 130 -21.45 13.18 -1.45
N GLY A 131 -21.75 12.20 -0.59
CA GLY A 131 -21.54 10.79 -0.87
C GLY A 131 -22.34 10.34 -2.09
N LYS A 132 -23.60 10.78 -2.22
CA LYS A 132 -24.41 10.55 -3.43
C LYS A 132 -23.77 11.17 -4.66
N ILE A 133 -23.37 12.45 -4.59
CA ILE A 133 -22.74 13.16 -5.72
C ILE A 133 -21.48 12.44 -6.18
N LEU A 134 -20.61 12.03 -5.26
CA LEU A 134 -19.39 11.28 -5.56
C LEU A 134 -19.70 9.99 -6.30
N VAL A 135 -20.62 9.18 -5.77
CA VAL A 135 -21.04 7.92 -6.38
C VAL A 135 -21.55 8.15 -7.80
N ASP A 136 -22.40 9.17 -7.98
CA ASP A 136 -22.97 9.47 -9.29
C ASP A 136 -21.89 9.92 -10.29
N GLU A 137 -21.01 10.83 -9.91
CA GLU A 137 -19.93 11.32 -10.78
C GLU A 137 -18.98 10.20 -11.24
N TYR A 138 -18.63 9.28 -10.35
CA TYR A 138 -17.77 8.14 -10.71
C TYR A 138 -18.50 7.13 -11.61
N MET A 139 -19.72 6.74 -11.23
CA MET A 139 -20.46 5.72 -11.98
C MET A 139 -20.93 6.23 -13.35
N ASP A 140 -21.34 7.49 -13.47
CA ASP A 140 -21.71 8.12 -14.75
C ASP A 140 -20.51 8.25 -15.69
N ALA A 141 -19.31 8.44 -15.14
CA ALA A 141 -18.05 8.45 -15.90
C ALA A 141 -17.52 7.04 -16.23
N GLY A 142 -18.20 5.97 -15.81
CA GLY A 142 -17.73 4.59 -15.98
C GLY A 142 -16.50 4.25 -15.14
N LEU A 143 -16.20 5.05 -14.10
CA LEU A 143 -15.09 4.85 -13.19
C LEU A 143 -15.51 4.03 -11.97
N ALA A 144 -14.57 3.26 -11.43
CA ALA A 144 -14.78 2.53 -10.18
C ALA A 144 -14.73 3.50 -8.98
N VAL A 145 -15.75 3.43 -8.12
CA VAL A 145 -15.75 4.11 -6.82
C VAL A 145 -14.71 3.44 -5.92
N MET A 146 -13.72 4.21 -5.45
CA MET A 146 -12.61 3.67 -4.67
C MET A 146 -13.06 3.23 -3.27
N GLY A 147 -12.38 2.23 -2.70
CA GLY A 147 -12.66 1.73 -1.35
C GLY A 147 -13.75 0.67 -1.27
N LEU A 148 -14.30 0.23 -2.40
CA LEU A 148 -15.38 -0.76 -2.47
C LEU A 148 -14.97 -2.00 -3.26
N GLY A 149 -15.29 -3.17 -2.73
CA GLY A 149 -15.08 -4.46 -3.36
C GLY A 149 -13.61 -4.89 -3.43
N GLN A 150 -13.37 -6.20 -3.42
CA GLN A 150 -12.06 -6.76 -3.71
C GLN A 150 -12.20 -8.17 -4.31
N PRO A 151 -11.31 -8.57 -5.24
CA PRO A 151 -11.41 -9.88 -5.88
C PRO A 151 -11.25 -11.07 -4.93
N GLN A 152 -10.51 -10.91 -3.84
CA GLN A 152 -10.18 -12.00 -2.92
C GLN A 152 -11.29 -12.32 -1.91
N HIS A 153 -12.20 -11.37 -1.67
CA HIS A 153 -13.29 -11.52 -0.72
C HIS A 153 -14.62 -11.15 -1.38
N LEU A 154 -15.26 -12.16 -1.97
CA LEU A 154 -16.49 -12.01 -2.75
C LEU A 154 -17.66 -11.46 -1.92
N ASP A 155 -17.73 -11.85 -0.65
CA ASP A 155 -18.78 -11.43 0.30
C ASP A 155 -18.39 -10.18 1.11
N GLY A 156 -17.23 -9.58 0.82
CA GLY A 156 -16.67 -8.42 1.54
C GLY A 156 -15.45 -8.74 2.41
N ASP A 157 -14.59 -7.74 2.64
CA ASP A 157 -13.44 -7.92 3.55
C ASP A 157 -13.94 -8.17 4.98
N PRO A 158 -13.54 -9.28 5.65
CA PRO A 158 -13.96 -9.53 7.02
C PRO A 158 -13.40 -8.52 8.03
N ARG A 159 -12.42 -7.69 7.65
CA ARG A 159 -11.80 -6.69 8.52
C ARG A 159 -12.44 -5.30 8.39
N ALA A 160 -12.93 -4.95 7.20
CA ALA A 160 -13.29 -3.56 6.88
C ALA A 160 -14.48 -3.02 7.69
N GLU A 161 -15.57 -3.80 7.83
CA GLU A 161 -16.69 -3.38 8.68
C GLU A 161 -16.30 -3.30 10.17
N PRO A 162 -15.57 -4.30 10.75
CA PRO A 162 -14.98 -4.16 12.08
C PRO A 162 -14.14 -2.89 12.27
N THR A 163 -13.35 -2.47 11.27
CA THR A 163 -12.62 -1.21 11.34
C THR A 163 -13.57 -0.02 11.48
N HIS A 164 -14.68 0.04 10.74
CA HIS A 164 -15.70 1.09 10.91
C HIS A 164 -16.35 1.08 12.29
N ILE A 165 -16.73 -0.10 12.79
CA ILE A 165 -17.26 -0.25 14.15
C ILE A 165 -16.23 0.25 15.18
N LYS A 166 -14.94 -0.02 14.98
CA LYS A 166 -13.88 0.46 15.86
C LYS A 166 -13.79 1.99 15.92
N HIS A 167 -14.02 2.69 14.80
CA HIS A 167 -14.10 4.15 14.81
C HIS A 167 -15.20 4.63 15.75
N GLU A 168 -16.40 4.06 15.61
CA GLU A 168 -17.59 4.42 16.37
C GLU A 168 -17.37 4.15 17.88
N GLU A 169 -16.79 3.00 18.22
CA GLU A 169 -16.44 2.65 19.60
C GLU A 169 -15.41 3.61 20.24
N LEU A 170 -14.48 4.15 19.45
CA LEU A 170 -13.43 5.06 19.90
C LEU A 170 -13.82 6.54 19.82
N GLY A 171 -15.05 6.86 19.37
CA GLY A 171 -15.51 8.23 19.17
C GLY A 171 -14.75 8.97 18.07
N LEU A 172 -14.32 8.23 17.03
CA LEU A 172 -13.63 8.73 15.84
C LEU A 172 -14.57 8.68 14.63
N ASP A 173 -15.79 9.18 14.80
CA ASP A 173 -16.89 9.16 13.83
C ASP A 173 -17.07 10.51 13.10
N GLY A 174 -15.96 11.17 12.79
CA GLY A 174 -15.96 12.47 12.13
C GLY A 174 -16.20 12.42 10.63
N VAL A 175 -15.69 13.43 9.93
CA VAL A 175 -16.10 13.74 8.56
C VAL A 175 -15.71 12.66 7.55
N TYR A 176 -14.62 11.91 7.79
CA TYR A 176 -14.21 10.87 6.85
C TYR A 176 -15.12 9.66 6.98
N LEU A 177 -15.40 9.19 8.21
CA LEU A 177 -16.31 8.06 8.41
C LEU A 177 -17.72 8.36 7.88
N GLN A 178 -18.24 9.55 8.17
CA GLN A 178 -19.57 9.95 7.70
C GLN A 178 -19.68 9.95 6.17
N LEU A 179 -18.66 10.47 5.47
CA LEU A 179 -18.64 10.43 4.01
C LEU A 179 -18.52 8.99 3.49
N GLN A 180 -17.64 8.17 4.08
CA GLN A 180 -17.42 6.78 3.68
C GLN A 180 -18.71 5.94 3.80
N ARG A 181 -19.42 6.06 4.93
CA ARG A 181 -20.74 5.43 5.13
C ARG A 181 -21.78 5.89 4.09
N SER A 182 -21.79 7.18 3.76
CA SER A 182 -22.68 7.71 2.72
C SER A 182 -22.37 7.16 1.33
N ILE A 183 -21.09 7.07 0.98
CA ILE A 183 -20.63 6.44 -0.27
C ILE A 183 -21.12 4.99 -0.35
N GLU A 184 -20.89 4.19 0.69
CA GLU A 184 -21.31 2.78 0.75
C GLU A 184 -22.82 2.61 0.55
N LYS A 185 -23.61 3.43 1.24
CA LYS A 185 -25.07 3.45 1.12
C LYS A 185 -25.50 3.76 -0.31
N HIS A 186 -25.09 4.90 -0.85
CA HIS A 186 -25.57 5.36 -2.15
C HIS A 186 -25.03 4.52 -3.31
N PHE A 187 -23.82 3.98 -3.19
CA PHE A 187 -23.28 3.02 -4.16
C PHE A 187 -24.15 1.78 -4.25
N ASN A 188 -24.49 1.18 -3.10
CA ASN A 188 -25.30 -0.04 -3.08
C ASN A 188 -26.77 0.21 -3.43
N GLU A 189 -27.34 1.37 -3.07
CA GLU A 189 -28.66 1.79 -3.55
C GLU A 189 -28.70 1.90 -5.08
N ARG A 190 -27.67 2.50 -5.67
CA ARG A 190 -27.56 2.64 -7.13
C ARG A 190 -27.37 1.29 -7.81
N ARG A 191 -26.49 0.43 -7.30
CA ARG A 191 -26.33 -0.94 -7.80
C ARG A 191 -27.61 -1.75 -7.73
N LYS A 192 -28.37 -1.64 -6.63
CA LYS A 192 -29.68 -2.29 -6.48
C LYS A 192 -30.66 -1.84 -7.56
N LYS A 193 -30.72 -0.54 -7.88
CA LYS A 193 -31.55 -0.01 -8.99
C LYS A 193 -31.11 -0.56 -10.36
N GLU A 194 -29.82 -0.79 -10.54
CA GLU A 194 -29.22 -1.40 -11.73
C GLU A 194 -29.33 -2.95 -11.75
N GLY A 195 -29.95 -3.58 -10.75
CA GLY A 195 -30.05 -5.04 -10.65
C GLY A 195 -28.72 -5.75 -10.36
N ARG A 196 -27.74 -5.04 -9.80
CA ARG A 196 -26.40 -5.56 -9.49
C ARG A 196 -26.30 -5.97 -8.02
N SER A 197 -25.47 -6.96 -7.74
CA SER A 197 -25.21 -7.45 -6.38
C SER A 197 -24.60 -6.38 -5.48
N TYR A 198 -24.83 -6.52 -4.17
CA TYR A 198 -24.18 -5.74 -3.12
C TYR A 198 -22.65 -5.87 -3.22
N VAL A 199 -21.95 -4.80 -2.85
CA VAL A 199 -20.50 -4.75 -2.77
C VAL A 199 -20.12 -4.03 -1.48
N ALA A 200 -19.43 -4.74 -0.61
CA ALA A 200 -18.96 -4.22 0.67
C ALA A 200 -17.76 -3.27 0.51
N VAL A 201 -17.53 -2.46 1.53
CA VAL A 201 -16.26 -1.75 1.73
C VAL A 201 -15.09 -2.74 1.84
N ASN A 202 -13.92 -2.32 1.38
CA ASN A 202 -12.67 -3.07 1.51
C ASN A 202 -11.71 -2.36 2.48
N MET A 203 -10.56 -2.96 2.79
CA MET A 203 -9.59 -2.34 3.69
C MET A 203 -8.98 -1.02 3.19
N ILE A 204 -8.95 -0.79 1.88
CA ILE A 204 -8.54 0.53 1.35
C ILE A 204 -9.58 1.57 1.78
N GLY A 205 -10.88 1.26 1.69
CA GLY A 205 -11.96 2.14 2.12
C GLY A 205 -11.95 2.37 3.63
N ALA A 206 -11.95 1.29 4.41
CA ALA A 206 -12.06 1.37 5.86
C ALA A 206 -10.78 1.87 6.53
N GLY A 207 -9.61 1.34 6.14
CA GLY A 207 -8.34 1.67 6.77
C GLY A 207 -7.83 3.07 6.41
N ASN A 208 -7.98 3.54 5.18
CA ASN A 208 -7.62 4.94 4.86
C ASN A 208 -8.60 5.93 5.50
N THR A 209 -9.86 5.56 5.68
CA THR A 209 -10.81 6.36 6.47
C THR A 209 -10.31 6.52 7.90
N ALA A 210 -9.82 5.43 8.51
CA ALA A 210 -9.20 5.47 9.85
C ALA A 210 -8.01 6.40 9.91
N LEU A 211 -7.05 6.23 9.02
CA LEU A 211 -5.85 7.06 9.03
C LEU A 211 -6.19 8.53 8.72
N ALA A 212 -7.16 8.81 7.86
CA ALA A 212 -7.60 10.18 7.57
C ALA A 212 -8.28 10.84 8.77
N GLU A 213 -9.08 10.09 9.54
CA GLU A 213 -9.73 10.60 10.76
C GLU A 213 -8.72 10.94 11.86
N LEU A 214 -7.61 10.21 11.93
CA LEU A 214 -6.45 10.54 12.76
C LEU A 214 -5.63 11.74 12.25
N GLY A 215 -6.02 12.31 11.12
CA GLY A 215 -5.37 13.47 10.49
C GLY A 215 -4.15 13.11 9.64
N PHE A 216 -3.92 11.85 9.27
CA PHE A 216 -2.85 11.50 8.34
C PHE A 216 -3.21 11.92 6.92
N SER A 217 -2.27 12.58 6.24
CA SER A 217 -2.42 12.81 4.80
C SER A 217 -2.39 11.48 4.03
N PRO A 218 -2.98 11.41 2.81
CA PRO A 218 -2.99 10.17 2.04
C PRO A 218 -1.59 9.58 1.77
N ASN A 219 -0.57 10.43 1.59
CA ASN A 219 0.81 9.97 1.43
C ASN A 219 1.43 9.49 2.75
N ALA A 220 1.08 10.09 3.89
CA ALA A 220 1.53 9.60 5.18
C ALA A 220 0.93 8.22 5.47
N ALA A 221 -0.38 8.04 5.25
CA ALA A 221 -1.07 6.76 5.34
C ALA A 221 -0.43 5.69 4.44
N TRP A 222 -0.10 6.07 3.19
CA TRP A 222 0.65 5.22 2.27
C TRP A 222 2.00 4.78 2.84
N CYS A 223 2.80 5.71 3.35
CA CYS A 223 4.10 5.38 3.95
C CYS A 223 3.96 4.46 5.17
N ILE A 224 2.99 4.72 6.04
CA ILE A 224 2.71 3.90 7.23
C ILE A 224 2.39 2.46 6.79
N GLY A 225 1.42 2.27 5.91
CA GLY A 225 1.04 0.93 5.44
C GLY A 225 2.20 0.19 4.76
N CYS A 226 2.97 0.87 3.91
CA CYS A 226 4.14 0.28 3.24
C CYS A 226 5.19 -0.23 4.23
N VAL A 227 5.52 0.59 5.24
CA VAL A 227 6.53 0.24 6.25
C VAL A 227 6.00 -0.84 7.20
N CYS A 228 4.72 -0.77 7.60
CA CYS A 228 4.07 -1.81 8.41
C CYS A 228 4.19 -3.19 7.75
N ARG A 229 3.91 -3.30 6.45
CA ARG A 229 4.07 -4.57 5.71
C ARG A 229 5.51 -5.06 5.64
N GLY A 230 6.48 -4.16 5.76
CA GLY A 230 7.91 -4.49 5.83
C GLY A 230 8.24 -5.46 6.98
N PHE A 231 7.54 -5.38 8.11
CA PHE A 231 7.75 -6.29 9.25
C PHE A 231 7.40 -7.74 8.92
N SER A 232 6.21 -8.00 8.35
CA SER A 232 5.86 -9.38 7.96
C SER A 232 6.75 -9.87 6.82
N CYS A 233 7.11 -9.01 5.86
CA CYS A 233 8.01 -9.40 4.78
C CYS A 233 9.41 -9.78 5.29
N ALA A 234 9.92 -9.10 6.33
CA ALA A 234 11.15 -9.49 7.00
C ALA A 234 11.04 -10.87 7.66
N ALA A 235 9.90 -11.18 8.31
CA ALA A 235 9.65 -12.48 8.91
C ALA A 235 9.59 -13.60 7.86
N HIS A 236 8.90 -13.37 6.74
CA HIS A 236 8.89 -14.29 5.60
C HIS A 236 10.29 -14.51 5.03
N ALA A 237 11.08 -13.44 4.89
CA ALA A 237 12.45 -13.55 4.40
C ALA A 237 13.32 -14.39 5.34
N LEU A 238 13.24 -14.18 6.66
CA LEU A 238 13.95 -14.97 7.66
C LEU A 238 13.56 -16.45 7.62
N PHE A 239 12.25 -16.73 7.55
CA PHE A 239 11.74 -18.09 7.43
C PHE A 239 12.32 -18.77 6.19
N GLN A 240 12.25 -18.12 5.03
CA GLN A 240 12.76 -18.66 3.77
C GLN A 240 14.28 -18.81 3.80
N MET A 241 15.01 -17.89 4.41
CA MET A 241 16.46 -18.01 4.58
C MET A 241 16.83 -19.24 5.43
N LYS A 242 16.03 -19.55 6.47
CA LYS A 242 16.27 -20.67 7.38
C LYS A 242 15.83 -22.01 6.82
N LYS A 243 14.67 -22.08 6.16
CA LYS A 243 14.02 -23.32 5.73
C LYS A 243 14.21 -23.61 4.23
N GLY A 244 14.23 -22.56 3.42
CA GLY A 244 14.46 -22.65 1.99
C GLY A 244 15.93 -22.92 1.65
N ARG A 245 16.16 -23.35 0.41
CA ARG A 245 17.50 -23.54 -0.15
C ARG A 245 17.86 -22.34 -1.02
N ALA A 246 19.16 -22.06 -1.17
CA ALA A 246 19.59 -21.09 -2.19
C ALA A 246 19.07 -21.55 -3.57
N TRP A 247 18.69 -20.59 -4.42
CA TRP A 247 18.02 -20.87 -5.70
C TRP A 247 16.68 -21.62 -5.58
N ALA A 248 16.14 -21.78 -4.37
CA ALA A 248 15.04 -22.70 -4.10
C ALA A 248 15.29 -24.12 -4.66
N ALA A 249 16.56 -24.54 -4.77
CA ALA A 249 16.97 -25.76 -5.46
C ALA A 249 17.29 -26.90 -4.48
N SER A 250 16.82 -28.13 -4.76
CA SER A 250 17.07 -29.32 -3.96
C SER A 250 17.66 -30.46 -4.80
N LYS A 251 18.66 -31.18 -4.27
CA LYS A 251 19.17 -32.44 -4.86
C LYS A 251 18.27 -33.65 -4.57
N ARG A 252 17.31 -33.53 -3.64
CA ARG A 252 16.46 -34.62 -3.15
C ARG A 252 15.04 -34.57 -3.72
N GLU A 253 14.71 -33.52 -4.46
CA GLU A 253 13.42 -33.33 -5.10
C GLU A 253 13.68 -33.08 -6.58
N PRO A 254 12.81 -33.56 -7.49
CA PRO A 254 12.82 -33.13 -8.88
C PRO A 254 12.81 -31.59 -8.95
N MET A 255 13.37 -31.02 -10.01
CA MET A 255 13.62 -29.58 -10.14
C MET A 255 12.36 -28.72 -10.29
N VAL A 256 11.27 -29.02 -9.58
CA VAL A 256 10.10 -28.16 -9.44
C VAL A 256 10.43 -27.04 -8.45
N GLN A 257 11.32 -26.15 -8.89
CA GLN A 257 11.77 -24.98 -8.14
C GLN A 257 10.66 -23.92 -8.07
N MET A 258 10.79 -22.95 -7.17
CA MET A 258 10.00 -21.70 -7.20
C MET A 258 10.09 -20.96 -8.55
N LEU A 259 11.12 -21.27 -9.34
CA LEU A 259 11.35 -20.82 -10.72
C LEU A 259 11.50 -22.06 -11.63
N ASP A 260 10.51 -22.96 -11.62
CA ASP A 260 10.49 -24.10 -12.53
C ASP A 260 10.27 -23.62 -13.98
N LEU A 261 10.95 -24.22 -14.95
CA LEU A 261 10.84 -23.83 -16.36
C LEU A 261 9.42 -24.02 -16.92
N SER A 262 8.62 -24.93 -16.37
CA SER A 262 7.19 -25.09 -16.73
C SER A 262 6.32 -23.89 -16.33
N MET A 263 6.79 -23.03 -15.42
CA MET A 263 6.11 -21.75 -15.15
C MET A 263 6.17 -20.81 -16.35
N ILE A 264 7.08 -21.05 -17.30
CA ILE A 264 7.22 -20.26 -18.52
C ILE A 264 6.81 -21.11 -19.70
N LYS A 265 5.65 -20.77 -20.29
CA LYS A 265 5.34 -21.20 -21.65
C LYS A 265 5.86 -20.14 -22.61
N TYR A 266 6.90 -20.47 -23.36
CA TYR A 266 7.37 -19.58 -24.43
C TYR A 266 6.28 -19.45 -25.50
N VAL A 267 5.77 -18.23 -25.67
CA VAL A 267 4.75 -17.86 -26.67
C VAL A 267 5.27 -16.82 -27.67
N GLY A 268 6.59 -16.59 -27.67
CA GLY A 268 7.25 -15.71 -28.62
C GLY A 268 7.42 -16.35 -30.01
N PRO A 269 8.12 -15.68 -30.93
CA PRO A 269 8.41 -16.22 -32.26
C PRO A 269 9.09 -17.57 -32.18
N ALA A 270 8.70 -18.52 -33.06
CA ALA A 270 9.38 -19.80 -33.18
C ALA A 270 10.89 -19.62 -33.44
N ASP A 271 11.66 -20.66 -33.14
CA ASP A 271 13.09 -20.71 -33.43
C ASP A 271 13.34 -20.33 -34.90
N ARG A 272 14.24 -19.37 -35.12
CA ARG A 272 14.54 -18.78 -36.43
C ARG A 272 16.04 -18.58 -36.61
N PRO A 273 16.57 -18.67 -37.84
CA PRO A 273 18.00 -18.52 -38.08
C PRO A 273 18.47 -17.09 -37.75
N VAL A 274 19.70 -17.00 -37.25
CA VAL A 274 20.36 -15.72 -37.02
C VAL A 274 20.90 -15.21 -38.37
N PRO A 275 20.53 -13.98 -38.82
CA PRO A 275 21.06 -13.43 -40.06
C PRO A 275 22.57 -13.24 -39.97
N THR A 276 23.27 -13.39 -41.09
CA THR A 276 24.71 -13.11 -41.17
C THR A 276 25.01 -11.62 -40.89
N GLN A 277 26.28 -11.28 -40.64
CA GLN A 277 26.66 -9.88 -40.42
C GLN A 277 26.37 -9.00 -41.65
N GLU A 278 26.47 -9.56 -42.86
CA GLU A 278 26.19 -8.88 -44.12
C GLU A 278 24.68 -8.62 -44.28
N GLU A 279 23.83 -9.59 -43.92
CA GLU A 279 22.36 -9.49 -44.02
C GLU A 279 21.72 -8.63 -42.92
N ARG A 280 22.46 -8.32 -41.85
CA ARG A 280 21.94 -7.64 -40.65
C ARG A 280 21.21 -6.33 -40.97
N GLN A 281 21.73 -5.54 -41.92
CA GLN A 281 21.14 -4.24 -42.25
C GLN A 281 19.76 -4.37 -42.93
N GLU A 282 19.66 -5.29 -43.90
CA GLU A 282 18.39 -5.54 -44.58
C GLU A 282 17.38 -6.21 -43.64
N TYR A 283 17.83 -7.18 -42.84
CA TYR A 283 17.02 -7.83 -41.81
C TYR A 283 16.44 -6.82 -40.82
N ALA A 284 17.28 -5.93 -40.27
CA ALA A 284 16.86 -4.91 -39.31
C ALA A 284 15.86 -3.91 -39.92
N ARG A 285 16.03 -3.51 -41.19
CA ARG A 285 15.07 -2.64 -41.89
C ARG A 285 13.70 -3.30 -42.00
N LYS A 286 13.64 -4.57 -42.43
CA LYS A 286 12.38 -5.34 -42.52
C LYS A 286 11.71 -5.50 -41.15
N GLN A 287 12.48 -5.85 -40.12
CA GLN A 287 11.96 -5.96 -38.75
C GLN A 287 11.50 -4.61 -38.17
N LYS A 288 12.01 -3.46 -38.63
CA LYS A 288 11.50 -2.15 -38.19
C LYS A 288 10.10 -1.85 -38.74
N GLU A 289 9.80 -2.35 -39.93
CA GLU A 289 8.51 -2.18 -40.61
C GLU A 289 7.42 -3.08 -39.99
N GLU A 290 7.75 -4.31 -39.59
CA GLU A 290 6.80 -5.32 -39.12
C GLU A 290 7.00 -5.75 -37.65
N GLY A 291 7.93 -5.11 -36.94
CA GLY A 291 8.48 -5.62 -35.68
C GLY A 291 7.51 -5.68 -34.51
N GLU A 292 7.82 -6.63 -33.62
CA GLU A 292 7.09 -6.91 -32.38
C GLU A 292 6.90 -5.69 -31.48
N TYR A 293 7.84 -4.72 -31.48
CA TYR A 293 7.75 -3.50 -30.68
C TYR A 293 6.46 -2.68 -30.92
N LYS A 294 5.85 -2.80 -32.10
CA LYS A 294 4.57 -2.15 -32.41
C LYS A 294 3.39 -2.79 -31.68
N GLN A 295 3.50 -4.05 -31.28
CA GLN A 295 2.49 -4.80 -30.52
C GLN A 295 2.54 -4.50 -29.02
N TRP A 296 3.67 -3.98 -28.53
CA TRP A 296 3.94 -3.72 -27.11
C TRP A 296 3.85 -2.24 -26.71
N VAL A 297 3.17 -1.41 -27.52
CA VAL A 297 2.87 -0.02 -27.15
C VAL A 297 1.76 -0.07 -26.09
N ILE A 298 2.14 0.08 -24.82
CA ILE A 298 1.27 0.15 -23.64
C ILE A 298 0.82 1.60 -23.43
#